data_AF-A0A1H2NC71-F1
#
_entry.id   AF-A0A1H2NC71-F1
#
_cell.length_a   1.000
_cell.length_b   1.000
_cell.length_c   1.000
_cell.angle_alpha   90.00
_cell.angle_beta   90.00
_cell.angle_gamma   90.00
#
_symmetry.space_group_name_H-M   'P 1'
#
loop_
_entity.id
_entity.type
_entity.pdbx_description
1 polymer ?
#
loop_
_entity_poly.entity_id
_entity_poly.type
_entity_poly.pdbx_seq_one_letter_code
_entity_poly.pdbx_strand_id
1 'polypeptide(L)'
;MASPPSLSPAAQSRQKHATLTIGILLVALWVVPVVVLLALDPTEGARGLALSGLLYLVPGVVMTSVGVRAEQRARRFNRLDWAFAEGLADELQALCGADPLEAYRTAPDLVEVPDARLVEVERHFDQRTVGTVAGRLSHQLSMFGGALGTTYGWPAVGGMAGVVDGMSGVRLDAEQRTWDNLMGDALFVVLEAPGPAGPEDTYRVVTVSAAAAAGWVQALVFATVDHLEGPRTFAGSTVADFSGRVVGHFAPQDVSYAADRLRAQAGRAPERRDPLSVRGLAVGRNALLGVDVQIARQGPLMLFPVQFPALFGQAVARAARRADAVVGRPGVPELR
;
A
#
# COMPACT_ATOMS: atom_id res chain seq x y z
N MET A 1 -17.10 19.43 -0.88
CA MET A 1 -16.89 18.08 -1.41
C MET A 1 -17.95 17.82 -2.47
N ALA A 2 -17.54 17.36 -3.64
CA ALA A 2 -18.51 16.95 -4.67
C ALA A 2 -19.29 15.73 -4.16
N SER A 3 -20.52 15.56 -4.63
CA SER A 3 -21.23 14.31 -4.37
C SER A 3 -20.45 13.16 -5.01
N PRO A 4 -20.29 12.00 -4.34
CA PRO A 4 -19.53 10.90 -4.90
C PRO A 4 -20.16 10.48 -6.25
N PRO A 5 -19.34 10.12 -7.24
CA PRO A 5 -19.83 9.61 -8.52
C PRO A 5 -20.59 8.28 -8.34
N SER A 6 -21.08 7.74 -9.45
CA SER A 6 -21.73 6.42 -9.52
C SER A 6 -20.94 5.35 -8.77
N LEU A 7 -21.62 4.32 -8.26
CA LEU A 7 -20.97 3.27 -7.44
C LEU A 7 -19.77 2.63 -8.14
N SER A 8 -18.65 2.48 -7.43
CA SER A 8 -17.47 1.74 -7.92
C SER A 8 -17.82 0.27 -8.20
N PRO A 9 -17.12 -0.42 -9.12
CA PRO A 9 -17.34 -1.85 -9.38
C PRO A 9 -17.29 -2.72 -8.11
N ALA A 10 -16.40 -2.37 -7.16
CA ALA A 10 -16.34 -3.01 -5.85
C ALA A 10 -17.60 -2.73 -5.01
N ALA A 11 -18.09 -1.48 -4.99
CA ALA A 11 -19.35 -1.14 -4.31
C ALA A 11 -20.57 -1.86 -4.94
N GLN A 12 -20.63 -1.93 -6.26
CA GLN A 12 -21.71 -2.61 -6.99
C GLN A 12 -21.76 -4.11 -6.65
N SER A 13 -20.61 -4.78 -6.57
CA SER A 13 -20.54 -6.20 -6.20
C SER A 13 -21.05 -6.51 -4.78
N ARG A 14 -21.10 -5.50 -3.91
CA ARG A 14 -21.66 -5.60 -2.55
C ARG A 14 -23.18 -5.41 -2.52
N GLN A 15 -23.80 -4.92 -3.60
CA GLN A 15 -25.25 -4.80 -3.69
C GLN A 15 -25.89 -6.19 -3.86
N LYS A 16 -27.02 -6.40 -3.19
CA LYS A 16 -27.81 -7.63 -3.26
C LYS A 16 -29.14 -7.36 -3.96
N HIS A 17 -29.09 -6.76 -5.15
CA HIS A 17 -30.29 -6.33 -5.90
C HIS A 17 -31.29 -7.48 -6.10
N ALA A 18 -30.81 -8.65 -6.54
CA ALA A 18 -31.67 -9.81 -6.70
C ALA A 18 -32.38 -10.21 -5.39
N THR A 19 -31.65 -10.21 -4.26
CA THR A 19 -32.22 -10.51 -2.94
C THR A 19 -33.24 -9.46 -2.51
N LEU A 20 -32.97 -8.19 -2.74
CA LEU A 20 -33.90 -7.10 -2.44
C LEU A 20 -35.17 -7.22 -3.28
N THR A 21 -35.04 -7.41 -4.60
CA THR A 21 -36.18 -7.55 -5.52
C THR A 21 -37.02 -8.76 -5.17
N ILE A 22 -36.42 -9.93 -4.93
CA ILE A 22 -37.16 -11.13 -4.51
C ILE A 22 -37.86 -10.90 -3.17
N GLY A 23 -37.18 -10.26 -2.21
CA GLY A 23 -37.78 -9.91 -0.91
C GLY A 23 -39.02 -9.04 -1.06
N ILE A 24 -38.93 -7.97 -1.85
CA ILE A 24 -40.05 -7.06 -2.14
C ILE A 24 -41.19 -7.81 -2.82
N LEU A 25 -40.88 -8.66 -3.82
CA LEU A 25 -41.88 -9.46 -4.52
C LEU A 25 -42.60 -10.43 -3.58
N LEU A 26 -41.89 -11.12 -2.68
CA LEU A 26 -42.49 -12.03 -1.71
C LEU A 26 -43.40 -11.29 -0.72
N VAL A 27 -42.99 -10.11 -0.25
CA VAL A 27 -43.82 -9.27 0.61
C VAL A 27 -45.07 -8.80 -0.14
N ALA A 28 -44.92 -8.30 -1.37
CA ALA A 28 -46.04 -7.83 -2.19
C ALA A 28 -47.03 -8.96 -2.52
N LEU A 29 -46.51 -10.15 -2.88
CA LEU A 29 -47.31 -11.34 -3.16
C LEU A 29 -48.12 -11.81 -1.96
N TRP A 30 -47.66 -11.55 -0.74
CA TRP A 30 -48.43 -11.84 0.48
C TRP A 30 -49.41 -10.71 0.85
N VAL A 31 -48.94 -9.46 0.88
CA VAL A 31 -49.72 -8.32 1.35
C VAL A 31 -50.93 -8.06 0.45
N VAL A 32 -50.75 -8.08 -0.88
CA VAL A 32 -51.82 -7.71 -1.82
C VAL A 32 -53.02 -8.67 -1.72
N PRO A 33 -52.86 -10.01 -1.82
CA PRO A 33 -53.98 -10.92 -1.66
C PRO A 33 -54.62 -10.86 -0.27
N VAL A 34 -53.83 -10.75 0.80
CA VAL A 34 -54.37 -10.69 2.18
C VAL A 34 -55.22 -9.44 2.37
N VAL A 35 -54.76 -8.27 1.91
CA VAL A 35 -55.51 -7.02 2.00
C VAL A 35 -56.80 -7.09 1.18
N VAL A 36 -56.74 -7.61 -0.05
CA VAL A 36 -57.92 -7.78 -0.91
C VAL A 36 -58.93 -8.74 -0.28
N LEU A 37 -58.47 -9.87 0.25
CA LEU A 37 -59.32 -10.92 0.82
C LEU A 37 -59.99 -10.46 2.12
N LEU A 38 -59.26 -9.74 2.98
CA LEU A 38 -59.82 -9.11 4.19
C LEU A 38 -60.82 -7.98 3.88
N ALA A 39 -60.63 -7.26 2.78
CA ALA A 39 -61.56 -6.23 2.34
C ALA A 39 -62.87 -6.80 1.75
N LEU A 40 -62.80 -7.99 1.15
CA LEU A 40 -63.95 -8.65 0.52
C LEU A 40 -64.77 -9.50 1.50
N ASP A 41 -64.13 -10.21 2.44
CA ASP A 41 -64.84 -11.03 3.43
C ASP A 41 -64.01 -11.25 4.72
N PRO A 42 -64.37 -10.65 5.87
CA PRO A 42 -63.61 -10.74 7.12
C PRO A 42 -63.84 -12.03 7.94
N THR A 43 -64.31 -13.12 7.31
CA THR A 43 -64.62 -14.41 7.96
C THR A 43 -63.39 -15.13 8.53
N GLU A 44 -63.61 -16.17 9.36
CA GLU A 44 -62.52 -16.96 9.94
C GLU A 44 -61.64 -17.68 8.90
N GLY A 45 -62.18 -17.98 7.72
CA GLY A 45 -61.41 -18.55 6.61
C GLY A 45 -60.34 -17.61 6.06
N ALA A 46 -60.63 -16.30 6.02
CA ALA A 46 -59.66 -15.28 5.63
C ALA A 46 -58.47 -15.20 6.60
N ARG A 47 -58.74 -15.41 7.90
CA ARG A 47 -57.70 -15.44 8.94
C ARG A 47 -56.78 -16.66 8.82
N GLY A 48 -57.32 -17.82 8.45
CA GLY A 48 -56.54 -19.03 8.21
C GLY A 48 -55.56 -18.91 7.03
N LEU A 49 -56.00 -18.29 5.94
CA LEU A 49 -55.15 -17.97 4.77
C LEU A 49 -54.10 -16.89 5.07
N ALA A 50 -54.43 -15.91 5.90
CA ALA A 50 -53.46 -14.92 6.36
C ALA A 50 -52.33 -15.57 7.18
N LEU A 51 -52.67 -16.53 8.06
CA LEU A 51 -51.71 -17.30 8.85
C LEU A 51 -50.83 -18.20 7.99
N SER A 52 -51.38 -18.92 7.00
CA SER A 52 -50.57 -19.78 6.12
C SER A 52 -49.60 -18.98 5.25
N GLY A 53 -49.95 -17.75 4.90
CA GLY A 53 -49.08 -16.88 4.13
C GLY A 53 -47.88 -16.30 4.90
N LEU A 54 -47.79 -16.47 6.23
CA LEU A 54 -46.57 -16.14 7.01
C LEU A 54 -45.32 -16.82 6.43
N LEU A 55 -45.49 -17.95 5.76
CA LEU A 55 -44.42 -18.67 5.04
C LEU A 55 -43.74 -17.82 3.96
N TYR A 56 -44.46 -16.87 3.35
CA TYR A 56 -43.91 -15.96 2.33
C TYR A 56 -43.49 -14.60 2.92
N LEU A 57 -44.23 -14.12 3.91
CA LEU A 57 -43.95 -12.84 4.56
C LEU A 57 -42.60 -12.86 5.29
N VAL A 58 -42.33 -13.89 6.10
CA VAL A 58 -41.11 -13.94 6.92
C VAL A 58 -39.84 -13.97 6.05
N PRO A 59 -39.70 -14.85 5.05
CA PRO A 59 -38.56 -14.80 4.12
C PRO A 59 -38.52 -13.50 3.32
N GLY A 60 -39.66 -12.96 2.89
CA GLY A 60 -39.74 -11.70 2.15
C GLY A 60 -39.18 -10.52 2.95
N VAL A 61 -39.58 -10.37 4.21
CA VAL A 61 -39.10 -9.33 5.12
C VAL A 61 -37.60 -9.51 5.42
N VAL A 62 -37.15 -10.73 5.65
CA VAL A 62 -35.72 -11.03 5.89
C VAL A 62 -34.88 -10.66 4.66
N MET A 63 -35.28 -11.11 3.47
CA MET A 63 -34.56 -10.81 2.22
C MET A 63 -34.55 -9.31 1.90
N THR A 64 -35.67 -8.63 2.11
CA THR A 64 -35.76 -7.16 1.95
C THR A 64 -34.82 -6.46 2.93
N SER A 65 -34.82 -6.87 4.19
CA SER A 65 -33.93 -6.30 5.22
C SER A 65 -32.45 -6.52 4.89
N VAL A 66 -32.08 -7.71 4.41
CA VAL A 66 -30.73 -8.02 3.93
C VAL A 66 -30.38 -7.15 2.71
N GLY A 67 -31.29 -7.00 1.77
CA GLY A 67 -31.12 -6.17 0.57
C GLY A 67 -30.90 -4.69 0.91
N VAL A 68 -31.72 -4.13 1.80
CA VAL A 68 -31.59 -2.74 2.28
C VAL A 68 -30.27 -2.53 3.02
N ARG A 69 -29.87 -3.47 3.91
CA ARG A 69 -28.58 -3.39 4.61
C ARG A 69 -27.39 -3.50 3.65
N ALA A 70 -27.49 -4.37 2.64
CA ALA A 70 -26.47 -4.50 1.60
C ALA A 70 -26.32 -3.21 0.78
N GLU A 71 -27.44 -2.58 0.40
CA GLU A 71 -27.46 -1.29 -0.30
C GLU A 71 -26.85 -0.17 0.55
N GLN A 72 -27.23 -0.07 1.83
CA GLN A 72 -26.65 0.90 2.76
C GLN A 72 -25.14 0.68 2.93
N ARG A 73 -24.69 -0.59 3.04
CA ARG A 73 -23.28 -0.95 3.15
C ARG A 73 -22.52 -0.60 1.87
N ALA A 74 -23.09 -0.86 0.69
CA ALA A 74 -22.49 -0.52 -0.59
C ALA A 74 -22.33 0.99 -0.76
N ARG A 75 -23.35 1.79 -0.42
CA ARG A 75 -23.27 3.26 -0.46
C ARG A 75 -22.28 3.82 0.56
N ARG A 76 -22.24 3.26 1.78
CA ARG A 76 -21.26 3.66 2.80
C ARG A 76 -19.83 3.33 2.34
N PHE A 77 -19.61 2.14 1.80
CA PHE A 77 -18.33 1.76 1.21
C PHE A 77 -17.94 2.73 0.10
N ASN A 78 -18.85 3.03 -0.83
CA ASN A 78 -18.57 3.95 -1.94
C ASN A 78 -18.18 5.36 -1.47
N ARG A 79 -18.84 5.87 -0.43
CA ARG A 79 -18.50 7.17 0.17
C ARG A 79 -17.12 7.17 0.81
N LEU A 80 -16.79 6.10 1.55
CA LEU A 80 -15.46 5.93 2.16
C LEU A 80 -14.37 5.80 1.10
N ASP A 81 -14.60 4.95 0.10
CA ASP A 81 -13.68 4.73 -1.02
C ASP A 81 -13.42 6.02 -1.81
N TRP A 82 -14.48 6.77 -2.11
CA TRP A 82 -14.36 8.08 -2.77
C TRP A 82 -13.60 9.10 -1.93
N ALA A 83 -13.93 9.24 -0.64
CA ALA A 83 -13.23 10.17 0.25
C ALA A 83 -11.75 9.80 0.42
N PHE A 84 -11.44 8.50 0.41
CA PHE A 84 -10.06 8.03 0.44
C PHE A 84 -9.34 8.29 -0.87
N ALA A 85 -10.00 8.11 -2.01
CA ALA A 85 -9.45 8.46 -3.32
C ALA A 85 -9.12 9.96 -3.43
N GLU A 86 -10.01 10.84 -2.99
CA GLU A 86 -9.73 12.29 -2.94
C GLU A 86 -8.53 12.59 -2.03
N GLY A 87 -8.50 12.00 -0.82
CA GLY A 87 -7.38 12.16 0.09
C GLY A 87 -6.05 11.63 -0.47
N LEU A 88 -6.08 10.50 -1.20
CA LEU A 88 -4.92 9.92 -1.86
C LEU A 88 -4.45 10.82 -3.01
N ALA A 89 -5.36 11.36 -3.82
CA ALA A 89 -5.00 12.27 -4.89
C ALA A 89 -4.25 13.50 -4.35
N ASP A 90 -4.74 14.12 -3.28
CA ASP A 90 -4.09 15.26 -2.63
C ASP A 90 -2.71 14.89 -2.05
N GLU A 91 -2.62 13.77 -1.33
CA GLU A 91 -1.39 13.36 -0.64
C GLU A 91 -0.32 12.85 -1.61
N LEU A 92 -0.70 12.13 -2.67
CA LEU A 92 0.22 11.70 -3.72
C LEU A 92 0.65 12.88 -4.60
N GLN A 93 -0.24 13.84 -4.86
CA GLN A 93 0.14 15.09 -5.51
C GLN A 93 1.15 15.87 -4.68
N ALA A 94 0.93 15.98 -3.36
CA ALA A 94 1.86 16.62 -2.45
C ALA A 94 3.21 15.88 -2.39
N LEU A 95 3.18 14.54 -2.35
CA LEU A 95 4.37 13.71 -2.37
C LEU A 95 5.19 13.91 -3.65
N CYS A 96 4.55 13.94 -4.82
CA CYS A 96 5.20 14.25 -6.09
C CYS A 96 5.64 15.73 -6.22
N GLY A 97 5.18 16.62 -5.35
CA GLY A 97 5.63 18.01 -5.27
C GLY A 97 6.74 18.24 -4.25
N ALA A 98 7.04 17.25 -3.41
CA ALA A 98 8.11 17.32 -2.42
C ALA A 98 9.50 17.16 -3.07
N ASP A 99 10.54 17.57 -2.34
CA ASP A 99 11.93 17.39 -2.77
C ASP A 99 12.24 15.89 -2.92
N PRO A 100 12.59 15.38 -4.12
CA PRO A 100 12.88 13.96 -4.32
C PRO A 100 14.08 13.49 -3.48
N LEU A 101 14.98 14.40 -3.09
CA LEU A 101 16.11 14.07 -2.22
C LEU A 101 15.68 13.60 -0.83
N GLU A 102 14.45 13.90 -0.38
CA GLU A 102 13.93 13.39 0.89
C GLU A 102 13.89 11.85 0.93
N ALA A 103 13.69 11.19 -0.21
CA ALA A 103 13.72 9.73 -0.30
C ALA A 103 15.14 9.14 -0.07
N TYR A 104 16.17 9.98 -0.10
CA TYR A 104 17.58 9.63 0.11
C TYR A 104 18.16 10.25 1.39
N ARG A 105 17.35 10.99 2.16
CA ARG A 105 17.79 11.62 3.41
C ARG A 105 17.94 10.59 4.53
N THR A 106 18.66 11.02 5.56
CA THR A 106 19.13 10.22 6.68
C THR A 106 18.03 9.36 7.31
N ALA A 107 18.20 8.04 7.27
CA ALA A 107 17.49 7.12 8.15
C ALA A 107 18.28 6.97 9.46
N PRO A 108 17.61 6.66 10.60
CA PRO A 108 18.29 6.46 11.89
C PRO A 108 19.42 5.43 11.81
N ASP A 109 19.30 4.47 10.88
CA ASP A 109 20.20 3.33 10.73
C ASP A 109 21.19 3.48 9.56
N LEU A 110 21.32 4.68 8.97
CA LEU A 110 22.32 4.89 7.92
C LEU A 110 23.72 5.00 8.52
N VAL A 111 24.61 4.19 7.98
CA VAL A 111 26.05 4.26 8.25
C VAL A 111 26.65 5.22 7.25
N GLU A 112 27.41 6.19 7.76
CA GLU A 112 28.24 7.07 6.98
C GLU A 112 29.70 6.57 7.04
N VAL A 113 30.33 6.48 5.87
CA VAL A 113 31.74 6.15 5.72
C VAL A 113 32.42 7.38 5.10
N PRO A 114 32.91 8.31 5.93
CA PRO A 114 33.56 9.53 5.45
C PRO A 114 34.99 9.25 5.00
N ASP A 115 35.51 10.10 4.12
CA ASP A 115 36.91 10.11 3.65
C ASP A 115 37.45 8.74 3.21
N ALA A 116 36.56 7.92 2.64
CA ALA A 116 36.86 6.61 2.13
C ALA A 116 37.76 6.66 0.90
N ARG A 117 38.73 5.75 0.84
CA ARG A 117 39.57 5.53 -0.33
C ARG A 117 38.95 4.45 -1.21
N LEU A 118 38.84 4.73 -2.50
CA LEU A 118 38.39 3.74 -3.47
C LEU A 118 39.47 2.67 -3.67
N VAL A 119 39.14 1.41 -3.42
CA VAL A 119 40.01 0.26 -3.70
C VAL A 119 39.64 -0.36 -5.04
N GLU A 120 38.37 -0.74 -5.17
CA GLU A 120 37.85 -1.50 -6.30
C GLU A 120 36.45 -1.01 -6.67
N VAL A 121 36.13 -1.07 -7.97
CA VAL A 121 34.79 -0.80 -8.47
C VAL A 121 34.47 -1.81 -9.57
N GLU A 122 33.43 -2.59 -9.32
CA GLU A 122 32.87 -3.52 -10.28
C GLU A 122 31.46 -3.06 -10.68
N ARG A 123 31.13 -3.31 -11.95
CA ARG A 123 29.79 -3.09 -12.50
C ARG A 123 29.26 -4.45 -12.84
N HIS A 124 28.22 -4.87 -12.13
CA HIS A 124 27.55 -6.12 -12.43
C HIS A 124 26.34 -5.84 -13.31
N PHE A 125 26.19 -6.68 -14.33
CA PHE A 125 24.96 -6.75 -15.10
C PHE A 125 24.03 -7.70 -14.38
N ASP A 126 23.14 -7.15 -13.56
CA ASP A 126 22.15 -7.93 -12.84
C ASP A 126 21.09 -8.44 -13.82
N GLN A 127 21.13 -9.73 -14.16
CA GLN A 127 20.05 -10.38 -14.90
C GLN A 127 18.84 -10.70 -14.00
N ARG A 128 19.02 -10.72 -12.67
CA ARG A 128 17.98 -10.98 -11.67
C ARG A 128 18.31 -10.28 -10.35
N THR A 129 17.50 -9.31 -9.96
CA THR A 129 17.55 -8.72 -8.61
C THR A 129 16.40 -9.30 -7.79
N VAL A 130 16.72 -10.04 -6.73
CA VAL A 130 15.72 -10.53 -5.76
C VAL A 130 15.89 -9.72 -4.48
N GLY A 131 14.94 -8.84 -4.20
CA GLY A 131 14.93 -8.02 -3.00
C GLY A 131 13.73 -8.39 -2.13
N THR A 132 13.98 -8.85 -0.90
CA THR A 132 12.93 -8.99 0.11
C THR A 132 13.03 -7.83 1.09
N VAL A 133 12.07 -6.90 1.03
CA VAL A 133 11.97 -5.81 2.01
C VAL A 133 10.96 -6.24 3.06
N ALA A 134 11.46 -6.62 4.23
CA ALA A 134 10.65 -6.82 5.42
C ALA A 134 10.52 -5.49 6.18
N GLY A 135 9.45 -4.74 5.90
CA GLY A 135 9.10 -3.55 6.67
C GLY A 135 8.12 -3.90 7.79
N ARG A 136 8.21 -3.24 8.94
CA ARG A 136 7.12 -3.22 9.94
C ARG A 136 6.34 -1.93 9.75
N LEU A 137 5.11 -2.03 9.28
CA LEU A 137 4.16 -0.92 9.30
C LEU A 137 3.33 -1.06 10.57
N SER A 138 3.54 -0.15 11.52
CA SER A 138 2.61 0.07 12.63
C SER A 138 1.36 0.73 12.04
N HIS A 139 0.23 0.04 12.07
CA HIS A 139 -1.06 0.63 11.74
C HIS A 139 -2.08 0.26 12.80
N GLN A 140 -2.79 1.29 13.25
CA GLN A 140 -4.00 1.13 14.03
C GLN A 140 -5.13 0.83 13.04
N LEU A 141 -5.34 -0.45 12.73
CA LEU A 141 -6.46 -0.88 11.90
C LEU A 141 -7.69 -1.10 12.79
N SER A 142 -8.71 -0.27 12.61
CA SER A 142 -10.05 -0.64 13.04
C SER A 142 -10.66 -1.58 12.00
N MET A 143 -10.62 -2.89 12.23
CA MET A 143 -11.33 -3.84 11.36
C MET A 143 -12.82 -3.84 11.70
N PHE A 144 -13.66 -3.68 10.68
CA PHE A 144 -15.05 -4.13 10.69
C PHE A 144 -15.27 -5.12 9.53
N GLY A 145 -15.07 -6.40 9.83
CA GLY A 145 -15.36 -7.52 8.95
C GLY A 145 -15.40 -8.80 9.79
N GLY A 146 -16.47 -9.58 9.67
CA GLY A 146 -16.60 -10.83 10.43
C GLY A 146 -15.49 -11.81 10.03
N ALA A 147 -14.71 -12.26 11.00
CA ALA A 147 -13.83 -13.40 10.84
C ALA A 147 -14.66 -14.68 10.89
N LEU A 148 -14.70 -15.45 9.81
CA LEU A 148 -15.02 -16.86 9.86
C LEU A 148 -13.72 -17.60 10.19
N GLY A 149 -13.47 -17.83 11.48
CA GLY A 149 -12.38 -18.68 11.95
C GLY A 149 -12.92 -20.06 12.31
N THR A 150 -12.42 -21.10 11.65
CA THR A 150 -12.60 -22.48 12.10
C THR A 150 -11.48 -22.82 13.08
N THR A 151 -11.75 -22.70 14.37
CA THR A 151 -10.94 -23.39 15.39
C THR A 151 -11.69 -24.64 15.79
N TYR A 152 -10.95 -25.75 15.95
CA TYR A 152 -11.48 -27.08 16.25
C TYR A 152 -12.70 -27.05 17.20
N GLY A 153 -13.88 -27.35 16.66
CA GLY A 153 -15.06 -27.73 17.42
C GLY A 153 -15.89 -26.63 18.09
N TRP A 154 -16.41 -25.65 17.33
CA TRP A 154 -17.79 -25.09 17.43
C TRP A 154 -17.90 -23.77 16.63
N PRO A 155 -19.03 -23.49 15.96
CA PRO A 155 -19.25 -22.20 15.31
C PRO A 155 -19.65 -21.14 16.36
N ALA A 156 -18.73 -20.22 16.68
CA ALA A 156 -19.05 -19.03 17.46
C ALA A 156 -19.34 -17.84 16.53
N VAL A 157 -20.59 -17.35 16.53
CA VAL A 157 -20.99 -16.09 15.89
C VAL A 157 -20.95 -15.01 16.97
N GLY A 158 -19.89 -14.21 16.98
CA GLY A 158 -19.73 -13.08 17.91
C GLY A 158 -19.12 -11.88 17.20
N GLY A 159 -19.84 -10.76 17.17
CA GLY A 159 -19.33 -9.50 16.63
C GLY A 159 -18.32 -8.89 17.59
N MET A 160 -17.06 -8.82 17.16
CA MET A 160 -15.98 -8.18 17.91
C MET A 160 -15.66 -6.83 17.26
N ALA A 161 -16.01 -5.74 17.94
CA ALA A 161 -15.50 -4.41 17.65
C ALA A 161 -14.32 -4.19 18.59
N GLY A 162 -13.10 -4.32 18.07
CA GLY A 162 -11.86 -4.09 18.81
C GLY A 162 -10.91 -3.27 17.95
N VAL A 163 -10.29 -2.26 18.55
CA VAL A 163 -9.10 -1.62 18.01
C VAL A 163 -7.96 -2.58 18.29
N VAL A 164 -7.43 -3.22 17.24
CA VAL A 164 -6.20 -4.01 17.35
C VAL A 164 -5.08 -3.07 16.95
N ASP A 165 -4.28 -2.62 17.93
CA ASP A 165 -2.95 -2.10 17.62
C ASP A 165 -2.11 -3.29 17.15
N GLY A 166 -1.92 -3.36 15.83
CA GLY A 166 -1.17 -4.42 15.18
C GLY A 166 0.09 -3.84 14.56
N MET A 167 1.25 -4.42 14.90
CA MET A 167 2.40 -4.36 14.02
C MET A 167 2.17 -5.39 12.91
N SER A 168 1.73 -4.99 11.71
CA SER A 168 1.87 -5.93 10.58
C SER A 168 3.25 -5.79 9.97
N GLY A 169 3.93 -6.92 9.88
CA GLY A 169 5.06 -7.06 8.98
C GLY A 169 4.52 -7.03 7.57
N VAL A 170 4.76 -5.94 6.87
CA VAL A 170 4.58 -5.91 5.42
C VAL A 170 5.84 -6.54 4.85
N ARG A 171 5.73 -7.84 4.57
CA ARG A 171 6.72 -8.56 3.79
C ARG A 171 6.39 -8.31 2.32
N LEU A 172 7.08 -7.34 1.74
CA LEU A 172 7.06 -7.15 0.29
C LEU A 172 8.15 -8.05 -0.27
N ASP A 173 7.74 -9.23 -0.70
CA ASP A 173 8.56 -10.08 -1.55
C ASP A 173 8.45 -9.52 -2.98
N ALA A 174 9.38 -8.64 -3.36
CA ALA A 174 9.46 -8.08 -4.71
C ALA A 174 10.43 -8.96 -5.54
N GLU A 175 9.88 -9.94 -6.26
CA GLU A 175 10.62 -10.65 -7.30
C GLU A 175 10.43 -9.93 -8.64
N GLN A 176 11.39 -9.12 -9.05
CA GLN A 176 11.38 -8.52 -10.38
C GLN A 176 12.39 -9.24 -11.27
N ARG A 177 11.89 -9.85 -12.34
CA ARG A 177 12.73 -10.36 -13.44
C ARG A 177 12.77 -9.29 -14.52
N THR A 178 13.85 -8.51 -14.58
CA THR A 178 14.13 -7.60 -15.69
C THR A 178 14.59 -8.40 -16.91
N TRP A 179 13.63 -8.98 -17.63
CA TRP A 179 13.92 -9.75 -18.86
C TRP A 179 14.47 -8.87 -20.00
N ASP A 180 14.21 -7.56 -19.97
CA ASP A 180 14.53 -6.64 -21.07
C ASP A 180 15.64 -5.60 -20.76
N ASN A 181 16.28 -5.66 -19.60
CA ASN A 181 17.34 -4.70 -19.26
C ASN A 181 18.70 -5.37 -19.02
N LEU A 182 19.32 -5.80 -20.11
CA LEU A 182 20.70 -6.31 -20.18
C LEU A 182 21.77 -5.25 -19.85
N MET A 183 21.38 -4.01 -19.55
CA MET A 183 22.25 -2.87 -19.22
C MET A 183 22.04 -2.37 -17.78
N GLY A 184 21.42 -3.17 -16.91
CA GLY A 184 21.21 -2.82 -15.51
C GLY A 184 22.51 -2.78 -14.72
N ASP A 185 23.08 -1.58 -14.54
CA ASP A 185 24.34 -1.36 -13.85
C ASP A 185 24.16 -1.43 -12.33
N ALA A 186 24.18 -2.63 -11.78
CA ALA A 186 24.44 -2.76 -10.36
C ALA A 186 25.90 -2.34 -10.10
N LEU A 187 26.11 -1.62 -9.01
CA LEU A 187 27.41 -1.07 -8.65
C LEU A 187 27.89 -1.77 -7.38
N PHE A 188 29.09 -2.35 -7.46
CA PHE A 188 29.81 -2.92 -6.33
C PHE A 188 31.10 -2.12 -6.13
N VAL A 189 31.29 -1.58 -4.93
CA VAL A 189 32.44 -0.75 -4.60
C VAL A 189 33.09 -1.30 -3.34
N VAL A 190 34.40 -1.45 -3.38
CA VAL A 190 35.21 -1.73 -2.20
C VAL A 190 35.95 -0.47 -1.82
N LEU A 191 35.78 -0.08 -0.57
CA LEU A 191 36.32 1.13 0.02
C LEU A 191 37.18 0.78 1.22
N GLU A 192 38.20 1.59 1.47
CA GLU A 192 38.97 1.57 2.70
C GLU A 192 38.69 2.83 3.50
N ALA A 193 38.31 2.67 4.76
CA ALA A 193 38.12 3.77 5.69
C ALA A 193 38.43 3.30 7.13
N PRO A 194 38.72 4.22 8.07
CA PRO A 194 38.85 3.86 9.48
C PRO A 194 37.55 3.23 10.00
N GLY A 195 37.67 2.08 10.65
CA GLY A 195 36.50 1.31 11.10
C GLY A 195 36.77 0.52 12.38
N PRO A 196 35.79 -0.28 12.84
CA PRO A 196 35.92 -1.06 14.07
C PRO A 196 37.06 -2.09 14.04
N ALA A 197 37.47 -2.55 12.86
CA ALA A 197 38.57 -3.52 12.72
C ALA A 197 39.97 -2.89 12.73
N GLY A 198 40.09 -1.57 12.61
CA GLY A 198 41.38 -0.89 12.57
C GLY A 198 41.40 0.39 11.72
N PRO A 199 42.59 0.99 11.52
CA PRO A 199 42.75 2.23 10.77
C PRO A 199 42.46 2.08 9.26
N GLU A 200 42.51 0.86 8.73
CA GLU A 200 42.20 0.53 7.34
C GLU A 200 41.21 -0.64 7.33
N ASP A 201 39.93 -0.33 7.58
CA ASP A 201 38.85 -1.31 7.49
C ASP A 201 38.22 -1.25 6.09
N THR A 202 37.75 -2.40 5.61
CA THR A 202 37.21 -2.54 4.26
C THR A 202 35.70 -2.52 4.28
N TYR A 203 35.11 -1.56 3.57
CA TYR A 203 33.66 -1.41 3.38
C TYR A 203 33.26 -1.81 1.97
N ARG A 204 32.25 -2.67 1.87
CA ARG A 204 31.63 -3.09 0.61
C ARG A 204 30.32 -2.34 0.44
N VAL A 205 30.21 -1.55 -0.61
CA VAL A 205 29.00 -0.81 -0.96
C VAL A 205 28.40 -1.47 -2.17
N VAL A 206 27.15 -1.92 -2.03
CA VAL A 206 26.37 -2.50 -3.11
C VAL A 206 25.21 -1.58 -3.41
N THR A 207 24.87 -1.39 -4.68
CA THR A 207 23.60 -0.77 -5.04
C THR A 207 23.03 -1.41 -6.29
N VAL A 208 21.71 -1.40 -6.36
CA VAL A 208 20.97 -1.96 -7.48
C VAL A 208 20.97 -0.97 -8.65
N SER A 209 20.73 -1.45 -9.86
CA SER A 209 20.60 -0.58 -11.02
C SER A 209 19.45 0.42 -10.86
N ALA A 210 19.53 1.54 -11.58
CA ALA A 210 18.47 2.55 -11.57
C ALA A 210 17.09 1.96 -11.94
N ALA A 211 17.06 1.04 -12.91
CA ALA A 211 15.84 0.35 -13.31
C ALA A 211 15.30 -0.59 -12.22
N ALA A 212 16.18 -1.29 -11.49
CA ALA A 212 15.78 -2.12 -10.36
C ALA A 212 15.25 -1.28 -9.19
N ALA A 213 15.87 -0.15 -8.88
CA ALA A 213 15.36 0.78 -7.88
C ALA A 213 14.00 1.37 -8.28
N ALA A 214 13.83 1.78 -9.54
CA ALA A 214 12.54 2.24 -10.08
C ALA A 214 11.46 1.14 -10.00
N GLY A 215 11.82 -0.08 -10.35
CA GLY A 215 10.92 -1.23 -10.28
C GLY A 215 10.56 -1.62 -8.84
N TRP A 216 11.46 -1.43 -7.88
CA TRP A 216 11.14 -1.56 -6.46
C TRP A 216 10.15 -0.50 -5.96
N VAL A 217 10.35 0.77 -6.32
CA VAL A 217 9.39 1.86 -6.06
C VAL A 217 8.03 1.51 -6.67
N GLN A 218 8.02 1.05 -7.92
CA GLN A 218 6.82 0.63 -8.65
C GLN A 218 6.12 -0.54 -7.95
N ALA A 219 6.86 -1.57 -7.53
CA ALA A 219 6.31 -2.73 -6.84
C ALA A 219 5.61 -2.35 -5.53
N LEU A 220 6.17 -1.41 -4.76
CA LEU A 220 5.52 -0.90 -3.54
C LEU A 220 4.20 -0.18 -3.86
N VAL A 221 4.19 0.64 -4.90
CA VAL A 221 2.97 1.34 -5.33
C VAL A 221 1.90 0.34 -5.79
N PHE A 222 2.26 -0.65 -6.60
CA PHE A 222 1.31 -1.67 -7.08
C PHE A 222 0.83 -2.62 -5.98
N ALA A 223 1.67 -2.97 -5.00
CA ALA A 223 1.21 -3.71 -3.83
C ALA A 223 0.12 -2.95 -3.05
N THR A 224 0.19 -1.62 -3.06
CA THR A 224 -0.86 -0.77 -2.47
C THR A 224 -2.11 -0.74 -3.34
N VAL A 225 -1.97 -0.69 -4.67
CA VAL A 225 -3.11 -0.83 -5.61
C VAL A 225 -3.84 -2.16 -5.36
N ASP A 226 -3.11 -3.27 -5.25
CA ASP A 226 -3.67 -4.60 -5.00
C ASP A 226 -4.37 -4.69 -3.64
N HIS A 227 -3.77 -4.10 -2.60
CA HIS A 227 -4.39 -4.01 -1.28
C HIS A 227 -5.72 -3.23 -1.29
N LEU A 228 -5.85 -2.28 -2.20
CA LEU A 228 -7.07 -1.49 -2.40
C LEU A 228 -8.07 -2.13 -3.38
N GLU A 229 -8.00 -3.45 -3.60
CA GLU A 229 -8.84 -4.19 -4.56
C GLU A 229 -8.65 -3.74 -6.03
N GLY A 230 -7.52 -3.10 -6.34
CA GLY A 230 -7.12 -2.69 -7.68
C GLY A 230 -8.03 -1.61 -8.31
N PRO A 231 -8.19 -1.59 -9.64
CA PRO A 231 -9.00 -0.57 -10.34
C PRO A 231 -10.51 -0.74 -10.12
N ARG A 232 -10.93 -1.67 -9.25
CA ARG A 232 -12.35 -1.86 -8.89
C ARG A 232 -12.82 -0.84 -7.85
N THR A 233 -11.90 -0.13 -7.21
CA THR A 233 -12.16 0.93 -6.23
C THR A 233 -11.64 2.26 -6.77
N PHE A 234 -12.19 3.37 -6.26
CA PHE A 234 -11.67 4.70 -6.60
C PHE A 234 -10.27 4.91 -6.05
N ALA A 235 -10.03 4.44 -4.81
CA ALA A 235 -8.74 4.56 -4.16
C ALA A 235 -7.65 3.80 -4.93
N GLY A 236 -7.91 2.54 -5.32
CA GLY A 236 -6.98 1.72 -6.09
C GLY A 236 -6.69 2.30 -7.49
N SER A 237 -7.71 2.81 -8.18
CA SER A 237 -7.52 3.53 -9.46
C SER A 237 -6.64 4.76 -9.29
N THR A 238 -6.88 5.55 -8.24
CA THR A 238 -6.11 6.79 -7.99
C THR A 238 -4.63 6.48 -7.76
N VAL A 239 -4.31 5.47 -6.94
CA VAL A 239 -2.90 5.07 -6.73
C VAL A 239 -2.26 4.59 -8.04
N ALA A 240 -3.00 3.82 -8.85
CA ALA A 240 -2.51 3.35 -10.15
C ALA A 240 -2.24 4.50 -11.12
N ASP A 241 -3.12 5.51 -11.17
CA ASP A 241 -2.97 6.69 -12.03
C ASP A 241 -1.74 7.54 -11.66
N PHE A 242 -1.40 7.59 -10.36
CA PHE A 242 -0.21 8.30 -9.88
C PHE A 242 1.09 7.49 -10.02
N SER A 243 1.03 6.18 -10.29
CA SER A 243 2.18 5.29 -10.23
C SER A 243 3.35 5.76 -11.11
N GLY A 244 3.10 6.11 -12.37
CA GLY A 244 4.15 6.58 -13.28
C GLY A 244 4.82 7.86 -12.81
N ARG A 245 4.07 8.78 -12.19
CA ARG A 245 4.60 10.03 -11.63
C ARG A 245 5.43 9.79 -10.38
N VAL A 246 4.95 8.95 -9.47
CA VAL A 246 5.66 8.59 -8.24
C VAL A 246 6.98 7.89 -8.58
N VAL A 247 6.95 6.91 -9.49
CA VAL A 247 8.14 6.20 -9.95
C VAL A 247 9.12 7.15 -10.63
N GLY A 248 8.65 7.98 -11.57
CA GLY A 248 9.52 8.93 -12.26
C GLY A 248 10.15 9.99 -11.35
N HIS A 249 9.48 10.35 -10.24
CA HIS A 249 9.96 11.35 -9.29
C HIS A 249 11.02 10.81 -8.31
N PHE A 250 10.87 9.57 -7.85
CA PHE A 250 11.74 8.99 -6.82
C PHE A 250 12.72 7.93 -7.33
N ALA A 251 12.66 7.55 -8.62
CA ALA A 251 13.66 6.68 -9.21
C ALA A 251 15.03 7.38 -9.29
N PRO A 252 16.13 6.71 -8.92
CA PRO A 252 17.46 7.29 -9.04
C PRO A 252 17.83 7.45 -10.52
N GLN A 253 18.37 8.62 -10.86
CA GLN A 253 18.82 8.91 -12.23
C GLN A 253 20.31 8.63 -12.45
N ASP A 254 21.09 8.56 -11.36
CA ASP A 254 22.54 8.73 -11.41
C ASP A 254 23.35 7.45 -11.19
N VAL A 255 22.74 6.25 -11.10
CA VAL A 255 23.49 5.02 -10.77
C VAL A 255 24.59 4.71 -11.79
N SER A 256 24.27 4.72 -13.09
CA SER A 256 25.26 4.50 -14.15
C SER A 256 26.31 5.61 -14.19
N TYR A 257 25.90 6.85 -13.96
CA TYR A 257 26.83 7.99 -13.90
C TYR A 257 27.78 7.89 -12.71
N ALA A 258 27.30 7.47 -11.54
CA ALA A 258 28.11 7.21 -10.36
C ALA A 258 29.12 6.09 -10.61
N ALA A 259 28.70 5.00 -11.26
CA ALA A 259 29.59 3.91 -11.64
C ALA A 259 30.70 4.37 -12.59
N ASP A 260 30.38 5.16 -13.61
CA ASP A 260 31.36 5.69 -14.56
C ASP A 260 32.35 6.65 -13.88
N ARG A 261 31.87 7.49 -12.96
CA ARG A 261 32.72 8.38 -12.19
C ARG A 261 33.64 7.65 -11.21
N LEU A 262 33.15 6.62 -10.54
CA LEU A 262 33.96 5.78 -9.67
C LEU A 262 35.01 4.98 -10.46
N ARG A 263 34.66 4.46 -11.64
CA ARG A 263 35.62 3.85 -12.56
C ARG A 263 36.70 4.82 -13.02
N ALA A 264 36.32 6.05 -13.35
CA ALA A 264 37.27 7.09 -13.69
C ALA A 264 38.23 7.41 -12.51
N GLN A 265 37.76 7.32 -11.26
CA GLN A 265 38.62 7.42 -10.08
C GLN A 265 39.55 6.20 -9.95
N ALA A 266 39.04 4.98 -10.14
CA ALA A 266 39.84 3.76 -10.05
C ALA A 266 40.99 3.72 -11.06
N GLY A 267 40.79 4.31 -12.25
CA GLY A 267 41.83 4.45 -13.28
C GLY A 267 42.96 5.44 -12.94
N ARG A 268 42.82 6.24 -11.87
CA ARG A 268 43.86 7.15 -11.39
C ARG A 268 44.82 6.42 -10.45
N ALA A 269 46.07 6.90 -10.42
CA ALA A 269 47.05 6.50 -9.41
C ALA A 269 46.47 6.74 -8.00
N PRO A 270 46.72 5.84 -7.02
CA PRO A 270 46.10 5.91 -5.70
C PRO A 270 46.22 7.27 -5.00
N GLU A 271 47.35 7.96 -5.17
CA GLU A 271 47.65 9.24 -4.54
C GLU A 271 46.90 10.42 -5.18
N ARG A 272 46.28 10.20 -6.34
CA ARG A 272 45.51 11.19 -7.11
C ARG A 272 44.00 10.91 -7.08
N ARG A 273 43.56 9.89 -6.32
CA ARG A 273 42.14 9.58 -6.15
C ARG A 273 41.51 10.59 -5.22
N ASP A 274 40.34 11.07 -5.60
CA ASP A 274 39.56 11.96 -4.75
C ASP A 274 38.95 11.18 -3.57
N PRO A 275 38.88 11.77 -2.36
CA PRO A 275 38.24 11.12 -1.21
C PRO A 275 36.74 10.94 -1.50
N LEU A 276 36.18 9.85 -0.97
CA LEU A 276 34.77 9.50 -1.11
C LEU A 276 34.06 9.62 0.24
N SER A 277 32.80 10.06 0.23
CA SER A 277 31.90 9.80 1.34
C SER A 277 30.76 8.95 0.84
N VAL A 278 30.40 7.90 1.59
CA VAL A 278 29.27 7.04 1.24
C VAL A 278 28.34 6.94 2.42
N ARG A 279 27.03 7.03 2.12
CA ARG A 279 25.97 6.74 3.08
C ARG A 279 25.19 5.52 2.60
N GLY A 280 24.86 4.63 3.52
CA GLY A 280 24.16 3.40 3.17
C GLY A 280 23.52 2.71 4.36
N LEU A 281 22.57 1.83 4.06
CA LEU A 281 21.95 0.96 5.05
C LEU A 281 22.88 -0.23 5.32
N ALA A 282 23.17 -0.51 6.59
CA ALA A 282 23.98 -1.67 6.95
C ALA A 282 23.25 -2.99 6.61
N VAL A 283 23.84 -3.80 5.73
CA VAL A 283 23.35 -5.14 5.37
C VAL A 283 24.22 -6.27 5.95
N GLY A 284 25.34 -5.91 6.57
CA GLY A 284 26.25 -6.84 7.23
C GLY A 284 27.44 -6.12 7.82
N ARG A 285 28.43 -6.88 8.29
CA ARG A 285 29.70 -6.31 8.78
C ARG A 285 30.42 -5.63 7.62
N ASN A 286 30.58 -4.31 7.71
CA ASN A 286 31.18 -3.46 6.70
C ASN A 286 30.58 -3.68 5.30
N ALA A 287 29.29 -3.97 5.23
CA ALA A 287 28.56 -4.12 3.98
C ALA A 287 27.35 -3.17 4.01
N LEU A 288 27.23 -2.32 2.99
CA LEU A 288 26.24 -1.27 2.89
C LEU A 288 25.43 -1.39 1.60
N LEU A 289 24.11 -1.21 1.69
CA LEU A 289 23.29 -0.83 0.55
C LEU A 289 23.44 0.69 0.35
N GLY A 290 24.17 1.09 -0.69
CA GLY A 290 24.50 2.48 -0.98
C GLY A 290 23.25 3.31 -1.27
N VAL A 291 23.02 4.34 -0.45
CA VAL A 291 21.96 5.34 -0.63
C VAL A 291 22.46 6.47 -1.50
N ASP A 292 23.67 6.94 -1.24
CA ASP A 292 24.35 7.94 -2.05
C ASP A 292 25.88 7.85 -1.90
N VAL A 293 26.57 8.37 -2.92
CA VAL A 293 28.03 8.51 -2.94
C VAL A 293 28.41 9.93 -3.31
N GLN A 294 29.34 10.50 -2.56
CA GLN A 294 29.94 11.80 -2.80
C GLN A 294 31.41 11.62 -3.20
N ILE A 295 31.83 12.28 -4.28
CA ILE A 295 33.21 12.26 -4.78
C ILE A 295 33.81 13.65 -4.60
N ALA A 296 34.85 13.77 -3.76
CA ALA A 296 35.39 15.04 -3.29
C ALA A 296 34.28 15.95 -2.73
N ARG A 297 34.29 17.24 -3.10
CA ARG A 297 33.32 18.26 -2.66
C ARG A 297 32.13 18.43 -3.61
N GLN A 298 31.90 17.47 -4.51
CA GLN A 298 30.79 17.55 -5.45
C GLN A 298 29.47 17.17 -4.80
N GLY A 299 28.35 17.42 -5.48
CA GLY A 299 27.03 16.99 -4.99
C GLY A 299 26.96 15.46 -4.84
N PRO A 300 26.16 14.95 -3.88
CA PRO A 300 25.99 13.52 -3.71
C PRO A 300 25.23 12.92 -4.90
N LEU A 301 25.68 11.76 -5.37
CA LEU A 301 25.05 11.00 -6.44
C LEU A 301 24.07 10.00 -5.82
N MET A 302 22.80 10.11 -6.19
CA MET A 302 21.71 9.34 -5.58
C MET A 302 21.70 7.91 -6.13
N LEU A 303 21.84 6.92 -5.25
CA LEU A 303 21.94 5.51 -5.61
C LEU A 303 20.64 4.75 -5.29
N PHE A 304 20.11 4.86 -4.07
CA PHE A 304 18.94 4.10 -3.64
C PHE A 304 17.98 4.89 -2.72
N PRO A 305 16.68 5.00 -3.05
CA PRO A 305 15.72 5.81 -2.31
C PRO A 305 15.18 5.09 -1.05
N VAL A 306 16.04 4.87 -0.05
CA VAL A 306 15.73 4.06 1.14
C VAL A 306 14.54 4.57 1.97
N GLN A 307 14.26 5.88 1.96
CA GLN A 307 13.15 6.49 2.72
C GLN A 307 11.82 6.51 1.97
N PHE A 308 11.81 6.19 0.68
CA PHE A 308 10.59 6.21 -0.11
C PHE A 308 9.41 5.43 0.52
N PRO A 309 9.59 4.22 1.10
CA PRO A 309 8.49 3.48 1.70
C PRO A 309 7.86 4.20 2.88
N ALA A 310 8.67 4.91 3.68
CA ALA A 310 8.18 5.68 4.81
C ALA A 310 7.38 6.90 4.31
N LEU A 311 7.91 7.64 3.33
CA LEU A 311 7.25 8.81 2.75
C LEU A 311 5.91 8.44 2.09
N PHE A 312 5.92 7.39 1.26
CA PHE A 312 4.73 6.89 0.59
C PHE A 312 3.71 6.34 1.59
N GLY A 313 4.15 5.54 2.57
CA GLY A 313 3.28 5.02 3.63
C GLY A 313 2.65 6.14 4.48
N GLN A 314 3.38 7.21 4.76
CA GLN A 314 2.84 8.39 5.46
C GLN A 314 1.79 9.11 4.63
N ALA A 315 2.00 9.27 3.33
CA ALA A 315 1.02 9.86 2.42
C ALA A 315 -0.29 9.05 2.41
N VAL A 316 -0.19 7.73 2.25
CA VAL A 316 -1.34 6.81 2.32
C VAL A 316 -2.05 6.88 3.68
N ALA A 317 -1.29 6.90 4.78
CA ALA A 317 -1.86 6.99 6.13
C ALA A 317 -2.56 8.34 6.41
N ARG A 318 -2.02 9.45 5.89
CA ARG A 318 -2.68 10.78 5.98
C ARG A 318 -3.98 10.79 5.19
N ALA A 319 -4.00 10.22 3.99
CA ALA A 319 -5.20 10.08 3.18
C ALA A 319 -6.28 9.23 3.89
N ALA A 320 -5.89 8.10 4.49
CA ALA A 320 -6.82 7.24 5.23
C ALA A 320 -7.46 7.97 6.44
N ARG A 321 -6.66 8.73 7.20
CA ARG A 321 -7.18 9.55 8.32
C ARG A 321 -8.16 10.63 7.85
N ARG A 322 -7.92 11.25 6.70
CA ARG A 322 -8.86 12.23 6.11
C ARG A 322 -10.18 11.57 5.72
N ALA A 323 -10.13 10.40 5.11
CA ALA A 323 -11.33 9.66 4.72
C ALA A 323 -12.20 9.28 5.94
N ASP A 324 -11.56 8.83 7.03
CA ASP A 324 -12.22 8.50 8.30
C ASP A 324 -12.94 9.72 8.92
N ALA A 325 -12.35 10.91 8.83
CA ALA A 325 -12.94 12.14 9.34
C ALA A 325 -14.21 12.55 8.55
N VAL A 326 -14.22 12.35 7.23
CA VAL A 326 -15.33 12.73 6.35
C VAL A 326 -16.58 11.91 6.60
N VAL A 327 -16.43 10.60 6.85
CA VAL A 327 -17.58 9.71 7.02
C VAL A 327 -18.16 9.78 8.43
N GLY A 328 -17.50 10.51 9.34
CA GLY A 328 -17.96 10.74 10.70
C GLY A 328 -18.10 9.40 11.43
N ARG A 329 -17.02 8.90 12.03
CA ARG A 329 -17.20 7.85 13.04
C ARG A 329 -18.11 8.43 14.13
N PRO A 330 -19.29 7.84 14.41
CA PRO A 330 -19.91 8.06 15.72
C PRO A 330 -18.85 7.64 16.75
N GLY A 331 -18.48 8.58 17.62
CA GLY A 331 -17.26 8.51 18.41
C GLY A 331 -17.00 7.14 19.00
N VAL A 332 -15.79 6.62 18.77
CA VAL A 332 -15.15 5.84 19.82
C VAL A 332 -14.83 6.88 20.89
N PRO A 333 -15.47 6.82 22.09
CA PRO A 333 -15.12 7.74 23.16
C PRO A 333 -13.61 7.64 23.39
N GLU A 334 -12.95 8.79 23.47
CA GLU A 334 -11.55 8.89 23.87
C GLU A 334 -11.39 8.13 25.20
N LEU A 335 -10.79 6.94 25.14
CA LEU A 335 -10.28 6.27 26.31
C LEU A 335 -9.06 7.08 26.75
N ARG A 336 -9.26 7.94 27.75
CA ARG A 336 -8.21 8.51 28.58
C ARG A 336 -7.55 7.42 29.43
#